data_AF-A0A7W1E257-F1
#
_entry.id   AF-A0A7W1E257-F1
#
_cell.length_a   1.000
_cell.length_b   1.000
_cell.length_c   1.000
_cell.angle_alpha   90.00
_cell.angle_beta   90.00
_cell.angle_gamma   90.00
#
_symmetry.space_group_name_H-M   'P 1'
#
loop_
_entity.id
_entity.type
_entity.pdbx_description
1 polymer ?
#
loop_
_entity_poly.entity_id
_entity_poly.type
_entity_poly.pdbx_seq_one_letter_code
_entity_poly.pdbx_strand_id
1 'polypeptide(L)'
;PPPAYAHPGDAGADLVAREDAVLEPGGGRALVPTGVAIALPDGYAGFVQPRSGLALRHGVTCLNTPGLIDAGYRDEVKVLLVNTDPHQPYKVTRGDRIAQLVIKAVERVSFTDVDTLPESSRGTGGFGSTGS
;
A
#
# COMPACT_ATOMS: atom_id res chain seq x y z
N PRO A 1 -17.40 6.53 3.02
CA PRO A 1 -17.60 7.29 1.76
C PRO A 1 -16.91 6.53 0.63
N PRO A 2 -17.31 6.72 -0.64
CA PRO A 2 -16.49 6.27 -1.77
C PRO A 2 -15.07 6.86 -1.66
N PRO A 3 -14.03 6.15 -2.13
CA PRO A 3 -12.68 6.72 -2.23
C PRO A 3 -12.70 7.96 -3.12
N ALA A 4 -11.92 8.98 -2.75
CA ALA A 4 -11.87 10.25 -3.47
C ALA A 4 -10.45 10.83 -3.51
N TYR A 5 -10.13 11.52 -4.59
CA TYR A 5 -8.91 12.30 -4.73
C TYR A 5 -9.08 13.63 -3.98
N ALA A 6 -8.07 14.05 -3.20
CA ALA A 6 -8.17 15.25 -2.39
C ALA A 6 -8.01 16.52 -3.23
N HIS A 7 -7.12 16.50 -4.22
CA HIS A 7 -6.82 17.61 -5.11
C HIS A 7 -6.76 17.19 -6.59
N PRO A 8 -6.96 18.12 -7.53
CA PRO A 8 -6.72 17.87 -8.94
C PRO A 8 -5.29 17.37 -9.19
N GLY A 9 -5.16 16.23 -9.85
CA GLY A 9 -3.87 15.62 -10.18
C GLY A 9 -3.30 14.68 -9.13
N ASP A 10 -3.96 14.49 -7.98
CA ASP A 10 -3.55 13.47 -7.02
C ASP A 10 -3.63 12.07 -7.65
N ALA A 11 -2.57 11.28 -7.44
CA ALA A 11 -2.49 9.93 -7.99
C ALA A 11 -3.27 8.89 -7.16
N GLY A 12 -3.47 9.15 -5.87
CA GLY A 12 -4.09 8.24 -4.92
C GLY A 12 -5.44 8.74 -4.42
N ALA A 13 -6.45 7.87 -4.42
CA ALA A 13 -7.74 8.15 -3.77
C ALA A 13 -7.68 7.75 -2.29
N ASP A 14 -8.07 8.65 -1.38
CA ASP A 14 -8.03 8.40 0.06
C ASP A 14 -8.97 7.22 0.43
N LEU A 15 -8.43 6.25 1.19
CA LEU A 15 -9.18 5.17 1.82
C LEU A 15 -9.42 5.49 3.30
N VAL A 16 -10.65 5.30 3.76
CA VAL A 16 -11.07 5.62 5.13
C VAL A 16 -11.28 4.37 5.96
N ALA A 17 -11.08 4.46 7.27
CA ALA A 17 -11.39 3.40 8.22
C ALA A 17 -12.91 3.21 8.37
N ARG A 18 -13.38 1.96 8.29
CA ARG A 18 -14.78 1.59 8.56
C ARG A 18 -15.03 1.40 10.06
N GLU A 19 -14.02 1.07 10.84
CA GLU A 19 -14.13 0.82 12.28
C GLU A 19 -12.94 1.40 13.04
N ASP A 20 -13.12 1.54 14.35
CA ASP A 20 -12.05 1.96 15.24
C ASP A 20 -11.04 0.82 15.43
N ALA A 21 -9.76 1.17 15.57
CA ALA A 21 -8.70 0.24 15.91
C ALA A 21 -7.62 0.93 16.75
N VAL A 22 -6.87 0.14 17.53
CA VAL A 22 -5.69 0.62 18.26
C VAL A 22 -4.47 -0.13 17.75
N LEU A 23 -3.45 0.62 17.33
CA LEU A 23 -2.14 0.09 16.98
C LEU A 23 -1.20 0.36 18.14
N GLU A 24 -0.91 -0.68 18.92
CA GLU A 24 0.07 -0.60 19.99
C GLU A 24 1.46 -0.18 19.45
N PRO A 25 2.26 0.55 20.25
CA PRO A 25 3.60 0.93 19.83
C PRO A 25 4.53 -0.27 19.65
N GLY A 26 5.67 -0.06 18.99
CA GLY A 26 6.71 -1.07 18.83
C GLY A 26 6.36 -2.21 17.86
N GLY A 27 5.45 -1.98 16.92
CA GLY A 27 5.07 -2.96 15.89
C GLY A 27 3.65 -3.52 16.02
N GLY A 28 2.81 -2.94 16.87
CA GLY A 28 1.38 -3.26 16.91
C GLY A 28 0.75 -3.04 15.52
N ARG A 29 -0.12 -3.97 15.13
CA ARG A 29 -0.73 -4.01 13.80
C ARG A 29 -2.20 -4.34 13.87
N ALA A 30 -2.96 -3.81 12.90
CA ALA A 30 -4.37 -4.14 12.73
C ALA A 30 -4.71 -4.19 11.24
N LEU A 31 -5.58 -5.12 10.88
CA LEU A 31 -6.20 -5.17 9.57
C LEU A 31 -7.48 -4.34 9.61
N VAL A 32 -7.43 -3.11 9.10
CA VAL A 32 -8.53 -2.15 9.21
C VAL A 32 -9.39 -2.20 7.93
N PRO A 33 -10.68 -2.56 8.03
CA PRO A 33 -11.60 -2.55 6.89
C PRO A 33 -11.91 -1.14 6.39
N THR A 34 -12.15 -0.98 5.09
CA THR A 34 -12.45 0.32 4.47
C THR A 34 -13.93 0.52 4.13
N GLY A 35 -14.71 -0.56 4.08
CA GLY A 35 -16.08 -0.59 3.60
C GLY A 35 -16.22 -0.51 2.09
N VAL A 36 -15.14 -0.68 1.34
CA VAL A 36 -15.11 -0.55 -0.12
C VAL A 36 -14.65 -1.85 -0.75
N ALA A 37 -15.40 -2.34 -1.73
CA ALA A 37 -14.96 -3.35 -2.69
C ALA A 37 -14.94 -2.73 -4.09
N ILE A 38 -13.99 -3.13 -4.93
CA ILE A 38 -13.82 -2.59 -6.28
C ILE A 38 -13.64 -3.72 -7.27
N ALA A 39 -14.14 -3.53 -8.50
CA ALA A 39 -13.83 -4.39 -9.63
C ALA A 39 -12.91 -3.63 -10.57
N LEU A 40 -11.61 -3.92 -10.53
CA LEU A 40 -10.65 -3.32 -11.45
C LEU A 40 -10.79 -4.00 -12.83
N PRO A 41 -10.59 -3.26 -13.94
CA PRO A 41 -10.49 -3.85 -15.26
C PRO A 41 -9.25 -4.76 -15.36
N ASP A 42 -9.31 -5.77 -16.24
CA ASP A 42 -8.13 -6.57 -16.59
C ASP A 42 -7.01 -5.67 -17.12
N GLY A 43 -5.76 -6.02 -16.79
CA GLY A 43 -4.59 -5.19 -17.10
C GLY A 43 -4.36 -4.03 -16.14
N TYR A 44 -5.14 -3.91 -15.06
CA TYR A 44 -4.92 -2.95 -13.98
C TYR A 44 -4.73 -3.64 -12.63
N ALA A 45 -3.98 -2.99 -11.76
CA ALA A 45 -3.87 -3.35 -10.36
C ALA A 45 -4.01 -2.11 -9.46
N GLY A 46 -4.57 -2.33 -8.27
CA GLY A 46 -4.63 -1.33 -7.22
C GLY A 46 -3.44 -1.47 -6.28
N PHE A 47 -2.89 -0.34 -5.85
CA PHE A 47 -1.75 -0.27 -4.93
C PHE A 47 -2.14 0.59 -3.73
N VAL A 48 -2.36 -0.07 -2.59
CA VAL A 48 -2.61 0.59 -1.31
C VAL A 48 -1.28 1.09 -0.77
N GLN A 49 -1.16 2.41 -0.61
CA GLN A 49 0.04 3.09 -0.15
C GLN A 49 -0.21 3.86 1.15
N PRO A 50 0.82 4.01 2.00
CA PRO A 50 0.72 4.81 3.21
C PRO A 50 0.47 6.29 2.89
N ARG A 51 -0.14 7.00 3.83
CA ARG A 51 -0.25 8.47 3.78
C ARG A 51 0.96 9.05 4.49
N SER A 52 1.73 9.89 3.80
CA SER A 52 2.98 10.49 4.31
C SER A 52 2.80 11.19 5.66
N GLY A 53 1.66 11.86 5.86
CA GLY A 53 1.35 12.54 7.12
C GLY A 53 1.19 11.59 8.33
N LEU A 54 0.67 10.38 8.13
CA LEU A 54 0.58 9.38 9.21
C LEU A 54 1.95 8.77 9.52
N ALA A 55 2.72 8.46 8.49
CA ALA A 55 4.07 7.94 8.64
C ALA A 55 4.99 8.92 9.39
N LEU A 56 4.99 10.19 8.98
CA LEU A 56 5.84 11.23 9.57
C LEU A 56 5.45 11.59 11.01
N ARG A 57 4.14 11.74 11.29
CA ARG A 57 3.68 12.25 12.59
C ARG A 57 3.47 11.18 13.66
N HIS A 58 3.22 9.94 13.25
CA HIS A 58 2.79 8.88 14.17
C HIS A 58 3.52 7.56 13.97
N GLY A 59 4.46 7.46 13.02
CA GLY A 59 5.11 6.18 12.70
C GLY A 59 4.14 5.14 12.13
N VAL A 60 3.00 5.56 11.59
CA VAL A 60 1.99 4.62 11.06
C VAL A 60 2.15 4.46 9.56
N THR A 61 2.31 3.21 9.13
CA THR A 61 2.44 2.84 7.72
C THR A 61 1.62 1.60 7.38
N CYS A 62 1.52 1.27 6.10
CA CYS A 62 0.94 0.01 5.63
C CYS A 62 2.04 -1.06 5.65
N LEU A 63 1.85 -2.14 6.43
CA LEU A 63 2.86 -3.17 6.66
C LEU A 63 3.26 -3.91 5.38
N ASN A 64 2.31 -4.11 4.47
CA ASN A 64 2.51 -4.77 3.17
C ASN A 64 2.67 -3.79 2.01
N THR A 65 3.10 -2.54 2.26
CA THR A 65 3.15 -1.51 1.21
C THR A 65 4.16 -1.84 0.10
N PRO A 66 3.82 -1.59 -1.18
CA PRO A 66 2.48 -1.28 -1.66
C PRO A 66 1.56 -2.51 -1.62
N GLY A 67 0.40 -2.40 -0.98
CA GLY A 67 -0.56 -3.49 -0.89
C GLY A 67 -1.23 -3.72 -2.25
N LEU A 68 -1.03 -4.91 -2.83
CA LEU A 68 -1.54 -5.26 -4.16
C LEU A 68 -3.02 -5.67 -4.11
N ILE A 69 -3.83 -5.06 -4.98
CA ILE A 69 -5.22 -5.43 -5.23
C ILE A 69 -5.32 -5.92 -6.68
N ASP A 70 -5.62 -7.20 -6.86
CA ASP A 70 -5.73 -7.84 -8.17
C ASP A 70 -7.03 -7.50 -8.90
N ALA A 71 -6.99 -7.55 -10.23
CA ALA A 71 -8.18 -7.34 -11.08
C ALA A 71 -9.33 -8.31 -10.80
N GLY A 72 -9.03 -9.52 -10.34
CA GLY A 72 -10.02 -10.53 -9.97
C GLY A 72 -10.58 -10.38 -8.55
N TYR A 73 -10.02 -9.50 -7.71
CA TYR A 73 -10.44 -9.36 -6.31
C TYR A 73 -11.82 -8.69 -6.22
N ARG A 74 -12.72 -9.23 -5.39
CA ARG A 74 -14.11 -8.75 -5.25
C ARG A 74 -14.57 -8.54 -3.81
N ASP A 75 -13.72 -8.91 -2.85
CA ASP A 75 -14.01 -8.69 -1.44
C ASP A 75 -13.56 -7.28 -1.02
N GLU A 76 -13.79 -6.93 0.23
CA GLU A 76 -13.48 -5.64 0.80
C GLU A 76 -11.97 -5.35 0.80
N VAL A 77 -11.58 -4.18 0.31
CA VAL A 77 -10.22 -3.65 0.46
C VAL A 77 -9.98 -3.37 1.94
N LYS A 78 -8.99 -4.04 2.53
CA LYS A 78 -8.56 -3.82 3.92
C LYS A 78 -7.13 -3.32 3.94
N VAL A 79 -6.81 -2.50 4.94
CA VAL A 79 -5.49 -1.88 5.09
C VAL A 79 -4.80 -2.51 6.29
N LEU A 80 -3.68 -3.20 6.06
CA LEU A 80 -2.86 -3.73 7.14
C LEU A 80 -1.94 -2.63 7.66
N LEU A 81 -2.36 -1.94 8.71
CA LEU A 81 -1.57 -0.89 9.34
C LEU A 81 -0.60 -1.47 10.37
N VAL A 82 0.56 -0.84 10.49
CA VAL A 82 1.55 -1.08 11.56
C VAL A 82 1.99 0.24 12.16
N ASN A 83 2.14 0.27 13.48
CA ASN A 83 2.70 1.40 14.22
C ASN A 83 4.16 1.11 14.57
N THR A 84 5.07 1.89 13.99
CA THR A 84 6.51 1.81 14.24
C THR A 84 6.99 2.82 15.29
N ASP A 85 6.11 3.66 15.85
CA ASP A 85 6.47 4.50 16.99
C ASP A 85 6.83 3.59 18.18
N PRO A 86 7.97 3.80 18.84
CA PRO A 86 8.43 2.91 19.90
C PRO A 86 7.61 3.02 21.20
N HIS A 87 6.81 4.07 21.37
CA HIS A 87 6.24 4.43 22.67
C HIS A 87 4.77 4.86 22.64
N GLN A 88 4.28 5.43 21.54
CA GLN A 88 2.95 6.02 21.45
C GLN A 88 2.00 5.08 20.69
N PRO A 89 0.88 4.64 21.31
CA PRO A 89 -0.17 3.96 20.58
C PRO A 89 -0.83 4.92 19.58
N TYR A 90 -1.29 4.38 18.45
CA TYR A 90 -2.09 5.14 17.50
C TYR A 90 -3.52 4.62 17.48
N LYS A 91 -4.48 5.51 17.75
CA LYS A 91 -5.90 5.21 17.65
C LYS A 91 -6.40 5.60 16.24
N VAL A 92 -6.79 4.60 15.48
CA VAL A 92 -7.58 4.78 14.26
C VAL A 92 -9.03 4.97 14.68
N THR A 93 -9.65 6.05 14.21
CA THR A 93 -11.08 6.30 14.40
C THR A 93 -11.81 6.03 13.09
N ARG A 94 -13.01 5.46 13.16
CA ARG A 94 -13.89 5.31 12.00
C ARG A 94 -14.03 6.65 11.26
N GLY A 95 -13.80 6.63 9.95
CA GLY A 95 -13.82 7.80 9.08
C GLY A 95 -12.44 8.44 8.85
N ASP A 96 -11.42 8.08 9.64
CA ASP A 96 -10.05 8.54 9.41
C ASP A 96 -9.53 8.05 8.07
N ARG A 97 -8.82 8.91 7.36
CA ARG A 97 -8.12 8.56 6.13
C ARG A 97 -6.83 7.82 6.50
N ILE A 98 -6.77 6.53 6.22
CA ILE A 98 -5.71 5.62 6.72
C ILE A 98 -4.69 5.21 5.65
N ALA A 99 -5.08 5.22 4.38
CA ALA A 99 -4.23 4.87 3.25
C ALA A 99 -4.72 5.60 2.00
N GLN A 100 -4.01 5.42 0.89
CA GLN A 100 -4.43 5.89 -0.43
C GLN A 100 -4.32 4.77 -1.45
N LEU A 101 -5.29 4.68 -2.36
CA LEU A 101 -5.33 3.70 -3.43
C LEU A 101 -4.86 4.33 -4.75
N VAL A 102 -3.79 3.80 -5.33
CA VAL A 102 -3.33 4.17 -6.67
C VAL A 102 -3.66 3.04 -7.64
N ILE A 103 -4.35 3.33 -8.73
CA ILE A 103 -4.66 2.35 -9.78
C ILE A 103 -3.69 2.55 -10.93
N LYS A 104 -3.02 1.47 -11.38
CA LYS A 104 -2.06 1.52 -12.49
C LYS A 104 -2.30 0.37 -13.46
N ALA A 105 -2.00 0.62 -14.73
CA ALA A 105 -1.87 -0.45 -15.71
C ALA A 105 -0.67 -1.35 -15.32
N VAL A 106 -0.82 -2.65 -15.53
CA VAL A 106 0.19 -3.68 -15.27
C VAL A 106 0.27 -4.65 -16.45
N GLU A 107 1.48 -4.97 -16.87
CA GLU A 107 1.72 -5.91 -17.96
C GLU A 107 1.68 -7.35 -17.48
N ARG A 108 1.03 -8.21 -18.26
CA ARG A 108 1.10 -9.66 -18.05
C ARG A 108 2.32 -10.20 -18.77
N VAL A 109 3.33 -10.62 -18.02
CA VAL A 109 4.55 -11.20 -18.58
C VAL A 109 4.46 -12.72 -18.71
N SER A 110 5.19 -13.26 -19.69
CA SER A 110 5.47 -14.69 -19.79
C SER A 110 6.90 -14.94 -19.34
N PHE A 111 7.09 -15.86 -18.41
CA PHE A 111 8.42 -16.25 -17.95
C PHE A 111 9.00 -17.33 -18.87
N THR A 112 10.28 -17.20 -19.22
CA THR A 112 11.02 -18.17 -20.05
C THR A 112 12.27 -18.59 -19.29
N ASP A 113 12.39 -19.88 -19.00
CA ASP A 113 13.57 -20.45 -18.34
C ASP A 113 14.76 -20.49 -19.30
N VAL A 114 15.94 -20.08 -18.82
CA VAL A 114 17.20 -20.05 -19.57
C VAL A 114 18.37 -20.48 -18.70
N ASP A 115 19.40 -21.07 -19.30
CA ASP A 115 20.61 -21.48 -18.58
C ASP A 115 21.50 -20.29 -18.18
N THR A 116 21.42 -19.16 -18.89
CA THR A 116 22.25 -17.96 -18.64
C THR A 116 21.50 -16.69 -19.05
N LEU A 117 21.58 -15.66 -18.20
CA LEU A 117 21.01 -14.33 -18.46
C LEU A 117 21.94 -13.48 -19.35
N PRO A 118 21.40 -12.58 -20.19
CA PRO A 118 22.22 -11.65 -20.97
C PRO A 118 22.97 -10.66 -20.07
N GLU A 119 24.13 -10.19 -20.54
CA GLU A 119 24.90 -9.15 -19.85
C GLU A 119 24.13 -7.82 -19.81
N SER A 120 24.36 -7.05 -18.75
CA SER A 120 23.83 -5.69 -18.62
C SER A 120 24.83 -4.79 -17.89
N SER A 121 24.71 -3.46 -18.07
CA SER A 121 25.57 -2.48 -17.40
C SER A 121 25.48 -2.53 -15.88
N ARG A 122 24.37 -3.01 -15.30
CA ARG A 122 24.23 -3.26 -13.86
C ARG A 122 24.80 -4.61 -13.42
N GLY A 123 24.80 -5.61 -14.30
CA GLY A 123 25.26 -6.97 -13.99
C GLY A 123 24.58 -7.54 -12.74
N THR A 124 25.38 -8.12 -11.84
CA THR A 124 24.93 -8.68 -10.55
C THR A 124 24.92 -7.66 -9.39
N GLY A 125 25.12 -6.37 -9.67
CA GLY A 125 25.14 -5.32 -8.64
C GLY A 125 23.75 -5.03 -8.05
N GLY A 126 23.64 -5.11 -6.72
CA GLY A 126 22.44 -4.76 -5.93
C GLY A 126 22.81 -4.12 -4.59
N PHE A 127 21.82 -3.67 -3.80
CA PHE A 127 22.01 -3.16 -2.42
C PHE A 127 23.09 -2.07 -2.25
N GLY A 128 22.94 -0.93 -2.92
CA GLY A 128 23.90 0.16 -2.81
C GLY A 128 25.14 0.01 -3.71
N SER A 129 25.05 -0.81 -4.75
CA SER A 129 26.12 -1.06 -5.74
C SER A 129 26.59 0.17 -6.54
N THR A 130 25.95 1.32 -6.37
CA THR A 130 26.39 2.62 -6.92
C THR A 130 27.13 3.49 -5.91
N GLY A 131 27.31 3.03 -4.66
CA GLY A 131 27.95 3.80 -3.58
C GLY A 131 27.01 4.75 -2.85
N SER A 132 27.40 5.08 -1.62
CA SER A 132 26.80 6.03 -0.66
C SER A 132 26.68 7.45 -1.18
#